data_AF-A0A948HG51-F1
#
_entry.id   AF-A0A948HG51-F1
#
_cell.length_a   1.000
_cell.length_b   1.000
_cell.length_c   1.000
_cell.angle_alpha   90.00
_cell.angle_beta   90.00
_cell.angle_gamma   90.00
#
_symmetry.space_group_name_H-M   'P 1'
#
loop_
_entity.id
_entity.type
_entity.pdbx_description
1 polymer ?
#
loop_
_entity_poly.entity_id
_entity_poly.type
_entity_poly.pdbx_seq_one_letter_code
_entity_poly.pdbx_strand_id
1 'polypeptide(L)'
;MNKSYIEYQEALLGQEKKWEGLCRRCGGCCGAYDDPCQHLKGDAKSGFYCTIYPQRFGLKKTVNGEEFDCVLVKEILHTYWKNDHICAYKQYLKMPWKI
;
A
#
# COMPACT_ATOMS: atom_id res chain seq x y z
N MET A 1 -18.23 12.71 24.03
CA MET A 1 -18.18 12.35 22.60
C MET A 1 -19.45 11.57 22.26
N ASN A 2 -20.08 11.84 21.12
CA ASN A 2 -21.31 11.17 20.69
C ASN A 2 -20.99 9.70 20.34
N LYS A 3 -21.79 8.75 20.84
CA LYS A 3 -21.65 7.30 20.59
C LYS A 3 -21.54 6.98 19.08
N SER A 4 -22.35 7.65 18.25
CA SER A 4 -22.33 7.48 16.79
C SER A 4 -21.00 7.92 16.14
N TYR A 5 -20.33 8.93 16.69
CA TYR A 5 -19.03 9.38 16.20
C TYR A 5 -17.93 8.37 16.52
N ILE A 6 -17.97 7.77 17.71
CA ILE A 6 -17.00 6.73 18.11
C ILE A 6 -17.14 5.50 17.21
N GLU A 7 -18.37 5.02 17.01
CA GLU A 7 -18.67 3.86 16.15
C GLU A 7 -18.22 4.09 14.70
N TYR A 8 -18.42 5.31 14.17
CA TYR A 8 -17.95 5.68 12.85
C TYR A 8 -16.41 5.65 12.72
N GLN A 9 -15.70 6.19 13.72
CA GLN A 9 -14.23 6.19 13.73
C GLN A 9 -13.66 4.76 13.85
N GLU A 10 -14.30 3.91 14.66
CA GLU A 10 -13.93 2.49 14.79
C GLU A 10 -14.12 1.74 13.46
N ALA A 11 -15.24 1.99 12.76
CA ALA A 11 -15.49 1.40 11.45
C ALA A 11 -14.45 1.83 10.41
N LEU A 12 -14.09 3.12 10.37
CA LEU A 12 -13.03 3.63 9.48
C LEU A 12 -11.68 2.99 9.79
N LEU A 13 -11.27 2.96 11.06
CA LEU A 13 -10.01 2.33 11.47
C LEU A 13 -9.98 0.83 11.14
N GLY A 14 -11.11 0.13 11.31
CA GLY A 14 -11.24 -1.27 10.94
C GLY A 14 -11.05 -1.48 9.44
N GLN A 15 -11.65 -0.60 8.62
CA GLN A 15 -11.53 -0.66 7.17
C GLN A 15 -10.11 -0.33 6.69
N GLU A 16 -9.46 0.66 7.30
CA GLU A 16 -8.05 0.99 7.04
C GLU A 16 -7.13 -0.17 7.37
N LYS A 17 -7.30 -0.82 8.53
CA LYS A 17 -6.53 -2.02 8.89
C LYS A 17 -6.75 -3.15 7.91
N LYS A 18 -8.00 -3.36 7.45
CA LYS A 18 -8.32 -4.37 6.43
C LYS A 18 -7.60 -4.06 5.13
N TRP A 19 -7.72 -2.83 4.63
CA TRP A 19 -6.98 -2.40 3.45
C TRP A 19 -5.48 -2.61 3.69
N GLU A 20 -4.85 -1.94 4.65
CA GLU A 20 -3.40 -2.04 4.88
C GLU A 20 -2.91 -3.48 5.10
N GLY A 21 -3.74 -4.36 5.69
CA GLY A 21 -3.46 -5.79 5.84
C GLY A 21 -3.50 -6.60 4.54
N LEU A 22 -4.18 -6.11 3.49
CA LEU A 22 -4.16 -6.71 2.15
C LEU A 22 -2.87 -6.42 1.38
N CYS A 23 -1.96 -5.58 1.89
CA CYS A 23 -0.66 -5.39 1.26
C CYS A 23 0.12 -6.71 1.27
N ARG A 24 0.11 -7.42 0.13
CA ARG A 24 0.95 -8.60 -0.09
C ARG A 24 2.39 -8.25 -0.46
N ARG A 25 2.78 -6.98 -0.31
CA ARG A 25 4.09 -6.47 -0.70
C ARG A 25 4.46 -6.88 -2.13
N CYS A 26 3.48 -6.79 -3.03
CA CYS A 26 3.62 -7.13 -4.44
C CYS A 26 4.67 -6.29 -5.19
N GLY A 27 5.16 -5.20 -4.59
CA GLY A 27 6.18 -4.33 -5.17
C GLY A 27 5.66 -3.29 -6.15
N GLY A 28 4.40 -3.37 -6.62
CA GLY A 28 3.85 -2.47 -7.63
C GLY A 28 3.88 -0.99 -7.25
N CYS A 29 3.33 -0.61 -6.09
CA CYS A 29 3.39 0.79 -5.61
C CYS A 29 4.80 1.24 -5.19
N CYS A 30 5.73 0.31 -5.00
CA CYS A 30 7.10 0.60 -4.56
C CYS A 30 8.11 0.61 -5.72
N GLY A 31 7.65 0.50 -6.98
CA GLY A 31 8.52 0.55 -8.15
C GLY A 31 9.35 -0.71 -8.39
N ALA A 32 8.96 -1.88 -7.85
CA ALA A 32 9.74 -3.11 -7.95
C ALA A 32 10.10 -3.58 -9.37
N TYR A 33 9.29 -3.16 -10.35
CA TYR A 33 9.41 -3.53 -11.76
C TYR A 33 9.94 -2.38 -12.63
N ASP A 34 10.40 -1.30 -11.99
CA ASP A 34 10.90 -0.06 -12.60
C ASP A 34 12.10 0.45 -11.79
N ASP A 35 12.05 1.70 -11.31
CA ASP A 35 12.99 2.25 -10.34
C ASP A 35 12.44 2.08 -8.91
N PRO A 36 12.96 1.12 -8.13
CA PRO A 36 12.37 0.77 -6.85
C PRO A 36 12.68 1.82 -5.78
N CYS A 37 11.79 1.94 -4.80
CA CYS A 37 12.07 2.62 -3.54
C CYS A 37 13.35 2.06 -2.89
N GLN A 38 14.20 2.93 -2.34
CA GLN A 38 15.47 2.53 -1.67
C GLN A 38 15.27 1.53 -0.52
N HIS A 39 14.09 1.57 0.10
CA HIS A 39 13.72 0.71 1.22
C HIS A 39 13.04 -0.60 0.78
N LEU A 40 12.74 -0.77 -0.50
CA LEU A 40 12.23 -2.01 -1.04
C LEU A 40 13.37 -3.04 -1.15
N LYS A 41 13.12 -4.24 -0.66
CA LYS A 41 14.03 -5.39 -0.75
C LYS A 41 13.27 -6.61 -1.25
N GLY A 42 13.94 -7.45 -2.03
CA GLY A 42 13.43 -8.75 -2.43
C GLY A 42 13.54 -9.76 -1.28
N ASP A 43 12.55 -10.62 -1.15
CA ASP A 43 12.59 -11.82 -0.33
C ASP A 43 12.31 -13.04 -1.22
N ALA A 44 13.25 -13.99 -1.22
CA ALA A 44 13.19 -15.21 -2.01
C ALA A 44 11.91 -16.04 -1.76
N LYS A 45 11.22 -15.85 -0.63
CA LYS A 45 10.00 -16.58 -0.29
C LYS A 45 8.71 -15.76 -0.41
N SER A 46 8.77 -14.44 -0.25
CA SER A 46 7.57 -13.59 -0.09
C SER A 46 7.45 -12.45 -1.11
N GLY A 47 8.33 -12.42 -2.13
CA GLY A 47 8.33 -11.39 -3.15
C GLY A 47 9.15 -10.18 -2.70
N PHE A 48 8.51 -9.20 -2.07
CA PHE A 48 9.20 -7.99 -1.61
C PHE A 48 8.85 -7.61 -0.16
N TYR A 49 9.66 -6.75 0.44
CA TYR A 49 9.36 -6.10 1.71
C TYR A 49 9.95 -4.70 1.80
N CYS A 50 9.35 -3.88 2.67
CA CYS A 50 9.86 -2.55 2.98
C CYS A 50 10.57 -2.59 4.33
N THR A 51 11.84 -2.16 4.37
CA THR A 51 12.66 -2.16 5.60
C THR A 51 12.17 -1.16 6.65
N ILE A 52 11.41 -0.15 6.22
CA ILE A 52 10.86 0.91 7.10
C ILE A 52 9.33 0.89 7.11
N TYR A 53 8.69 -0.28 6.93
CA TYR A 53 7.24 -0.36 6.78
C TYR A 53 6.43 0.46 7.82
N PRO A 54 6.76 0.44 9.12
CA PRO A 54 6.03 1.24 10.12
C PRO A 54 6.17 2.76 9.95
N GLN A 55 7.27 3.24 9.33
CA GLN A 55 7.57 4.64 9.05
C GLN A 55 7.55 4.96 7.54
N ARG A 56 6.84 4.14 6.76
CA ARG A 56 6.89 4.21 5.29
C ARG A 56 6.22 5.45 4.72
N PHE A 57 5.34 6.12 5.45
CA PHE A 57 4.56 7.21 4.88
C PHE A 57 5.38 8.49 4.67
N GLY A 58 4.91 9.33 3.75
CA GLY A 58 5.53 10.58 3.31
C GLY A 58 6.57 10.39 2.21
N LEU A 59 7.35 11.45 1.97
CA LEU A 59 8.32 11.52 0.89
C LEU A 59 9.37 10.39 1.01
N LYS A 60 9.55 9.66 -0.08
CA LYS A 60 10.56 8.62 -0.28
C LYS A 60 11.33 8.86 -1.57
N LYS A 61 12.45 8.16 -1.68
CA LYS A 61 13.35 8.22 -2.80
C LYS A 61 13.54 6.85 -3.43
N THR A 62 13.63 6.81 -4.74
CA THR A 62 13.98 5.60 -5.50
C THR A 62 15.50 5.41 -5.56
N VAL A 63 15.95 4.28 -6.11
CA VAL A 63 17.38 3.99 -6.25
C VAL A 63 18.06 4.98 -7.20
N ASN A 64 17.40 5.39 -8.30
CA ASN A 64 17.97 6.38 -9.23
C ASN A 64 17.69 7.84 -8.81
N GLY A 65 17.02 8.07 -7.67
CA GLY A 65 16.91 9.39 -7.06
C GLY A 65 15.60 10.14 -7.36
N GLU A 66 14.61 9.51 -7.97
CA GLU A 66 13.26 10.06 -8.10
C GLU A 66 12.58 10.15 -6.73
N GLU A 67 11.81 11.20 -6.51
CA GLU A 67 11.08 11.42 -5.26
C GLU A 67 9.58 11.16 -5.47
N PHE A 68 8.96 10.47 -4.52
CA PHE A 68 7.54 10.15 -4.55
C PHE A 68 6.98 10.04 -3.13
N ASP A 69 5.68 10.27 -2.98
CA ASP A 69 5.01 10.08 -1.69
C ASP A 69 4.54 8.64 -1.51
N CYS A 70 5.00 8.02 -0.43
CA CYS A 70 4.41 6.78 0.04
C CYS A 70 3.22 7.11 0.95
N VAL A 71 2.05 6.58 0.60
CA VAL A 71 0.75 7.03 1.12
C VAL A 71 -0.07 5.86 1.62
N LEU A 72 -1.12 6.14 2.37
CA LEU A 72 -2.10 5.13 2.74
C LEU A 72 -2.81 4.63 1.48
N VAL A 73 -3.15 3.36 1.45
CA VAL A 73 -3.74 2.79 0.23
C VAL A 73 -5.10 3.42 -0.05
N LYS A 74 -5.88 3.76 0.98
CA LYS A 74 -7.15 4.49 0.82
C LYS A 74 -7.01 5.78 0.00
N GLU A 75 -5.83 6.42 0.03
CA GLU A 75 -5.57 7.70 -0.61
C GLU A 75 -5.33 7.54 -2.12
N ILE A 76 -4.74 6.42 -2.54
CA ILE A 76 -4.41 6.18 -3.95
C ILE A 76 -5.34 5.19 -4.64
N LEU A 77 -6.15 4.43 -3.91
CA LEU A 77 -6.89 3.28 -4.43
C LEU A 77 -7.74 3.55 -5.68
N HIS A 78 -8.25 4.78 -5.82
CA HIS A 78 -9.09 5.23 -6.94
C HIS A 78 -8.33 5.99 -8.04
N THR A 79 -7.02 6.16 -7.90
CA THR A 79 -6.15 6.87 -8.84
C THR A 79 -5.38 5.87 -9.70
N TYR A 80 -4.81 6.28 -10.82
CA TYR A 80 -3.88 5.45 -11.61
C TYR A 80 -2.44 5.65 -11.14
N TRP A 81 -1.65 4.58 -11.12
CA TRP A 81 -0.19 4.65 -11.02
C TRP A 81 0.44 3.52 -11.83
N LYS A 82 1.74 3.65 -12.12
CA LYS A 82 2.46 2.63 -12.88
C LYS A 82 2.39 1.29 -12.15
N ASN A 83 2.02 0.23 -12.87
CA ASN A 83 1.81 -1.11 -12.32
C ASN A 83 0.68 -1.22 -11.26
N ASP A 84 -0.30 -0.32 -11.24
CA ASP A 84 -1.45 -0.43 -10.33
C ASP A 84 -2.28 -1.72 -10.49
N HIS A 85 -2.24 -2.34 -11.66
CA HIS A 85 -2.94 -3.59 -11.98
C HIS A 85 -2.44 -4.80 -11.19
N ILE A 86 -1.18 -4.79 -10.70
CA ILE A 86 -0.64 -5.86 -9.84
C ILE A 86 -0.93 -5.63 -8.36
N CYS A 87 -1.50 -4.47 -8.02
CA CYS A 87 -1.84 -4.13 -6.64
C CYS A 87 -2.94 -5.04 -6.11
N ALA A 88 -2.62 -5.84 -5.09
CA ALA A 88 -3.55 -6.77 -4.44
C ALA A 88 -4.86 -6.08 -3.99
N TYR A 89 -4.78 -4.80 -3.60
CA TYR A 89 -5.93 -3.99 -3.22
C TYR A 89 -6.90 -3.75 -4.37
N LYS A 90 -6.39 -3.33 -5.52
CA LYS A 90 -7.22 -3.08 -6.71
C LYS A 90 -7.80 -4.37 -7.25
N GLN A 91 -7.06 -5.48 -7.15
CA GLN A 91 -7.57 -6.80 -7.47
C GLN A 91 -8.69 -7.22 -6.50
N TYR A 92 -8.51 -7.00 -5.20
CA TYR A 92 -9.54 -7.25 -4.18
C TYR A 92 -10.82 -6.45 -4.44
N LEU A 93 -10.69 -5.15 -4.77
CA LEU A 93 -11.86 -4.33 -5.10
C LEU A 93 -12.61 -4.81 -6.35
N LYS A 94 -11.89 -5.32 -7.35
CA LYS A 94 -12.51 -5.85 -8.58
C LYS A 94 -13.15 -7.23 -8.36
N MET A 95 -12.55 -8.07 -7.52
CA MET A 95 -12.96 -9.47 -7.30
C MET A 95 -12.71 -9.90 -5.84
N PRO A 96 -13.55 -9.48 -4.88
CA PRO A 96 -13.30 -9.68 -3.45
C PRO A 96 -13.32 -11.14 -2.99
N TRP A 97 -13.86 -12.06 -3.79
CA TRP A 97 -13.98 -13.51 -3.52
C TRP A 97 -12.78 -14.35 -4.00
N LYS A 98 -11.75 -13.75 -4.60
CA LYS A 98 -10.68 -14.48 -5.32
C LYS A 98 -9.31 -14.48 -4.63
N ILE A 99 -9.23 -14.00 -3.39
CA ILE A 99 -7.97 -13.67 -2.68
C ILE A 99 -7.82 -14.46 -1.38
#